data_AF-A0A1C5HU43-F1
#
_entry.id   AF-A0A1C5HU43-F1
#
_cell.length_a   1.000
_cell.length_b   1.000
_cell.length_c   1.000
_cell.angle_alpha   90.00
_cell.angle_beta   90.00
_cell.angle_gamma   90.00
#
_symmetry.space_group_name_H-M   'P 1'
#
loop_
_entity.id
_entity.type
_entity.pdbx_description
1 polymer ?
#
loop_
_entity_poly.entity_id
_entity_poly.type
_entity_poly.pdbx_seq_one_letter_code
_entity_poly.pdbx_strand_id
1 'polypeptide(L)'
;MALWRIRATVDDRPGYLSVLTASLALRGVNILTVQVHTTEAGAVDDFLVDAPDALDEADLVAAIARGRGRDCWVARSEARGLVDQPTRVLGLATRLVHDPDATGAALQALLGADEVSWRPDPAGPAGGVGGQTMRLADPVGGSYVLGRREPSFTPAEYARAQALVELSAAVARRDADRVTLVLPDGTEVVVRPATAEDLPAVVELHERCSPRSRQRRYLGGAGSPSPARLRRLLDPARGLTLLATAGSGGATEPVVAMANLLGEGDEAEAALLVRDDWQRRGLGSALLRRLLGHADRAGTAAVLLHVQAENEPMLRTVRRLGRRVPIERDGPLLSVTVPLAARPGLPRQADAITRTD
;
A
#
# COMPACT_ATOMS: atom_id res chain seq x y z
N MET A 1 16.65 30.09 -25.18
CA MET A 1 15.33 29.62 -24.73
C MET A 1 15.53 29.08 -23.33
N ALA A 2 14.65 29.44 -22.40
CA ALA A 2 14.84 29.12 -21.00
C ALA A 2 13.54 28.60 -20.37
N LEU A 3 13.69 27.56 -19.56
CA LEU A 3 12.59 26.88 -18.90
C LEU A 3 12.17 27.62 -17.63
N TRP A 4 10.86 27.78 -17.48
CA TRP A 4 10.24 28.37 -16.30
C TRP A 4 9.09 27.51 -15.81
N ARG A 5 8.89 27.53 -14.50
CA ARG A 5 7.68 27.01 -13.87
C ARG A 5 6.85 28.18 -13.38
N ILE A 6 5.57 28.14 -13.69
CA ILE A 6 4.61 29.18 -13.34
C ILE A 6 3.47 28.52 -12.59
N ARG A 7 3.08 29.06 -11.45
CA ARG A 7 1.82 28.71 -10.79
C ARG A 7 0.96 29.96 -10.66
N ALA A 8 -0.28 29.89 -11.11
CA ALA A 8 -1.21 31.00 -11.02
C ALA A 8 -2.64 30.50 -10.75
N THR A 9 -3.40 31.25 -9.97
CA THR A 9 -4.81 31.01 -9.75
C THR A 9 -5.62 31.70 -10.85
N VAL A 10 -6.49 30.94 -11.50
CA VAL A 10 -7.42 31.39 -12.53
C VAL A 10 -8.83 31.05 -12.08
N ASP A 11 -9.80 31.93 -12.32
CA ASP A 11 -11.19 31.62 -12.01
C ASP A 11 -11.66 30.42 -12.86
N ASP A 12 -12.31 29.44 -12.23
CA ASP A 12 -12.77 28.22 -12.89
C ASP A 12 -14.04 28.49 -13.72
N ARG A 13 -13.86 29.17 -14.85
CA ARG A 13 -14.91 29.55 -15.80
C ARG A 13 -14.45 29.27 -17.24
N PRO A 14 -15.35 28.81 -18.13
CA PRO A 14 -15.02 28.61 -19.53
C PRO A 14 -14.35 29.84 -20.17
N GLY A 15 -13.22 29.61 -20.84
CA GLY A 15 -12.47 30.64 -21.55
C GLY A 15 -11.52 31.51 -20.71
N TYR A 16 -11.45 31.33 -19.38
CA TYR A 16 -10.51 32.12 -18.57
C TYR A 16 -9.07 31.64 -18.76
N LEU A 17 -8.85 30.33 -18.78
CA LEU A 17 -7.55 29.75 -19.12
C LEU A 17 -7.06 30.19 -20.52
N SER A 18 -7.97 30.35 -21.50
CA SER A 18 -7.56 30.79 -22.84
C SER A 18 -7.08 32.24 -22.89
N VAL A 19 -7.56 33.10 -21.99
CA VAL A 19 -7.04 34.48 -21.87
C VAL A 19 -5.61 34.46 -21.32
N LEU A 20 -5.34 33.61 -20.33
CA LEU A 20 -4.00 33.44 -19.76
C LEU A 20 -3.02 32.89 -20.81
N THR A 21 -3.38 31.81 -21.50
CA THR A 21 -2.51 31.20 -22.51
C THR A 21 -2.29 32.12 -23.71
N ALA A 22 -3.28 32.91 -24.12
CA ALA A 22 -3.12 33.92 -25.16
C ALA A 22 -2.13 35.03 -24.76
N SER A 23 -2.19 35.50 -23.50
CA SER A 23 -1.25 36.51 -22.99
C SER A 23 0.20 36.01 -22.98
N LEU A 24 0.42 34.75 -22.61
CA LEU A 24 1.74 34.11 -22.69
C LEU A 24 2.21 33.96 -24.14
N ALA A 25 1.33 33.51 -25.04
CA ALA A 25 1.64 33.35 -26.46
C ALA A 25 2.06 34.68 -27.13
N LEU A 26 1.44 35.81 -26.77
CA LEU A 26 1.82 37.14 -27.25
C LEU A 26 3.24 37.57 -26.86
N ARG A 27 3.83 36.94 -25.83
CA ARG A 27 5.22 37.14 -25.42
C ARG A 27 6.17 36.09 -26.01
N GLY A 28 5.68 35.21 -26.88
CA GLY A 28 6.46 34.12 -27.47
C GLY A 28 6.75 32.98 -26.49
N VAL A 29 5.97 32.87 -25.41
CA VAL A 29 6.12 31.78 -24.43
C VAL A 29 5.39 30.54 -24.91
N ASN A 30 6.09 29.41 -24.99
CA ASN A 30 5.54 28.11 -25.34
C ASN A 30 5.19 27.31 -24.09
N ILE A 31 3.98 26.77 -24.02
CA ILE A 31 3.53 25.95 -22.88
C ILE A 31 3.84 24.50 -23.18
N LEU A 32 4.70 23.88 -22.36
CA LEU A 32 5.13 22.50 -22.52
C LEU A 32 4.21 21.54 -21.79
N THR A 33 3.77 21.90 -20.58
CA THR A 33 2.82 21.12 -19.77
C THR A 33 1.92 22.04 -18.95
N VAL A 34 0.70 21.59 -18.69
CA VAL A 34 -0.24 22.25 -17.77
C VAL A 34 -0.81 21.23 -16.80
N GLN A 35 -0.86 21.58 -15.53
CA GLN A 35 -1.59 20.84 -14.51
C GLN A 35 -2.58 21.77 -13.82
N VAL A 36 -3.85 21.38 -13.81
CA VAL A 36 -4.92 22.15 -13.19
C VAL A 36 -5.25 21.53 -11.84
N HIS A 37 -5.19 22.32 -10.78
CA HIS A 37 -5.61 21.91 -9.44
C HIS A 37 -6.85 22.71 -9.03
N THR A 38 -8.00 22.07 -8.95
CA THR A 38 -9.23 22.73 -8.49
C THR A 38 -9.14 23.03 -6.99
N THR A 39 -9.42 24.27 -6.61
CA THR A 39 -9.47 24.74 -5.22
C THR A 39 -10.70 25.61 -4.99
N GLU A 40 -11.06 25.88 -3.73
CA GLU A 40 -12.17 26.77 -3.40
C GLU A 40 -11.97 28.22 -3.90
N ALA A 41 -10.70 28.66 -4.02
CA ALA A 41 -10.34 30.01 -4.47
C ALA A 41 -10.25 30.16 -6.01
N GLY A 42 -10.38 29.06 -6.75
CA GLY A 42 -10.21 28.97 -8.20
C GLY A 42 -9.38 27.78 -8.64
N ALA A 43 -9.19 27.64 -9.95
CA ALA A 43 -8.28 26.66 -10.52
C ALA A 43 -6.83 27.17 -10.38
N VAL A 44 -5.99 26.42 -9.68
CA VAL A 44 -4.55 26.70 -9.57
C VAL A 44 -3.85 25.95 -10.70
N ASP A 45 -3.40 26.69 -11.70
CA ASP A 45 -2.73 26.15 -12.88
C ASP A 45 -1.21 26.17 -12.70
N ASP A 46 -0.56 25.03 -12.91
CA ASP A 46 0.88 24.82 -12.84
C ASP A 46 1.41 24.56 -14.27
N PHE A 47 2.13 25.52 -14.81
CA PHE A 47 2.69 25.48 -16.15
C PHE A 47 4.19 25.21 -16.10
N LEU A 48 4.64 24.34 -16.99
CA LEU A 48 6.03 24.36 -17.45
C LEU A 48 6.06 25.05 -18.80
N VAL A 49 6.88 26.09 -18.92
CA VAL A 49 6.95 26.89 -20.14
C VAL A 49 8.39 27.02 -20.62
N ASP A 50 8.53 27.19 -21.92
CA ASP A 50 9.76 27.64 -22.57
C ASP A 50 9.57 29.09 -23.02
N ALA A 51 10.43 29.98 -22.54
CA ALA A 51 10.35 31.41 -22.79
C ALA A 51 11.62 31.94 -23.49
N PRO A 52 11.51 33.00 -24.31
CA PRO A 52 12.66 33.70 -24.86
C PRO A 52 13.64 34.16 -23.77
N ASP A 53 14.95 34.10 -24.05
CA ASP A 53 15.99 34.47 -23.07
C ASP A 53 15.94 35.94 -22.63
N ALA A 54 15.30 36.77 -23.45
CA ALA A 54 15.08 38.19 -23.16
C ALA A 54 13.99 38.43 -22.10
N LEU A 55 13.12 37.45 -21.82
CA LEU A 55 12.10 37.58 -20.79
C LEU A 55 12.68 37.21 -19.42
N ASP A 56 12.41 38.07 -18.45
CA ASP A 56 12.70 37.83 -17.04
C ASP A 56 11.45 37.41 -16.25
N GLU A 57 11.61 37.26 -14.94
CA GLU A 57 10.52 36.88 -14.04
C GLU A 57 9.41 37.94 -14.01
N ALA A 58 9.76 39.23 -14.01
CA ALA A 58 8.80 40.32 -13.95
C ALA A 58 7.95 40.41 -15.23
N ASP A 59 8.56 40.13 -16.37
CA ASP A 59 7.86 40.02 -17.65
C ASP A 59 6.80 38.92 -17.66
N LEU A 60 7.14 37.75 -17.10
CA LEU A 60 6.23 36.62 -16.99
C LEU A 60 5.08 36.91 -16.01
N VAL A 61 5.39 37.47 -14.83
CA VAL A 61 4.37 37.90 -13.86
C VAL A 61 3.42 38.93 -14.49
N ALA A 62 3.94 39.91 -15.23
CA ALA A 62 3.12 40.89 -15.93
C ALA A 62 2.26 40.26 -17.03
N ALA A 63 2.77 39.26 -17.76
CA ALA A 63 2.00 38.51 -18.74
C ALA A 63 0.85 37.74 -18.08
N ILE A 64 1.10 37.11 -16.93
CA ILE A 64 0.09 36.35 -16.19
C ILE A 64 -1.01 37.25 -15.66
N ALA A 65 -0.65 38.41 -15.08
CA ALA A 65 -1.61 39.40 -14.61
C ALA A 65 -2.51 39.93 -15.73
N ARG A 66 -1.95 40.25 -16.92
CA ARG A 66 -2.74 40.61 -18.11
C ARG A 66 -3.66 39.47 -18.57
N GLY A 67 -3.20 38.24 -18.37
CA GLY A 67 -3.93 36.99 -18.61
C GLY A 67 -5.01 36.66 -17.58
N ARG A 68 -5.28 37.55 -16.60
CA ARG A 68 -6.20 37.36 -15.47
C ARG A 68 -5.76 36.29 -14.47
N GLY A 69 -4.49 35.86 -14.48
CA GLY A 69 -3.92 35.05 -13.42
C GLY A 69 -3.68 35.88 -12.16
N ARG A 70 -3.98 35.30 -11.00
CA ARG A 70 -3.77 35.86 -9.66
C ARG A 70 -2.81 34.96 -8.86
N ASP A 71 -2.34 35.45 -7.72
CA ASP A 71 -1.51 34.67 -6.77
C ASP A 71 -0.34 33.95 -7.46
N CYS A 72 0.34 34.70 -8.33
CA CYS A 72 1.31 34.18 -9.27
C CYS A 72 2.66 33.91 -8.60
N TRP A 73 3.21 32.72 -8.84
CA TRP A 73 4.57 32.34 -8.53
C TRP A 73 5.30 31.92 -9.81
N VAL A 74 6.52 32.43 -10.00
CA VAL A 74 7.36 32.13 -11.17
C VAL A 74 8.76 31.76 -10.69
N ALA A 75 9.32 30.69 -11.24
CA ALA A 75 10.68 30.28 -10.93
C ALA A 75 11.36 29.64 -12.15
N ARG A 76 12.69 29.69 -12.20
CA ARG A 76 13.47 28.95 -13.20
C ARG A 76 13.27 27.44 -13.02
N SER A 77 13.26 26.72 -14.13
CA SER A 77 13.14 25.26 -14.16
C SER A 77 14.33 24.63 -14.90
N GLU A 78 14.70 23.43 -14.50
CA GLU A 78 15.74 22.63 -15.16
C GLU A 78 15.12 21.62 -16.14
N ALA A 79 15.95 20.99 -16.97
CA ALA A 79 15.52 19.93 -17.90
C ALA A 79 14.79 18.76 -17.20
N ARG A 80 15.07 18.51 -15.91
CA ARG A 80 14.33 17.52 -15.09
C ARG A 80 12.85 17.83 -14.97
N GLY A 81 12.45 19.10 -15.09
CA GLY A 81 11.06 19.53 -15.11
C GLY A 81 10.28 19.04 -16.34
N LEU A 82 10.98 18.66 -17.43
CA LEU A 82 10.35 18.15 -18.65
C LEU A 82 9.78 16.74 -18.49
N VAL A 83 10.20 15.99 -17.46
CA VAL A 83 9.60 14.69 -17.17
C VAL A 83 8.21 14.93 -16.59
N ASP A 84 7.20 14.37 -17.25
CA ASP A 84 5.82 14.50 -16.82
C ASP A 84 5.61 13.91 -15.41
N GLN A 85 4.63 14.45 -14.70
CA GLN A 85 4.38 14.07 -13.32
C GLN A 85 4.02 12.57 -13.17
N PRO A 86 3.14 11.97 -13.99
CA PRO A 86 2.90 10.52 -13.93
C PRO A 86 4.18 9.68 -13.99
N THR A 87 5.07 9.96 -14.95
CA THR A 87 6.35 9.24 -15.07
C THR A 87 7.23 9.42 -13.84
N ARG A 88 7.30 10.64 -13.28
CA ARG A 88 8.05 10.90 -12.04
C ARG A 88 7.49 10.13 -10.84
N VAL A 89 6.17 10.10 -10.69
CA VAL A 89 5.49 9.38 -9.61
C VAL A 89 5.79 7.88 -9.70
N LEU A 90 5.70 7.29 -10.90
CA LEU A 90 6.04 5.87 -11.10
C LEU A 90 7.51 5.58 -10.76
N GLY A 91 8.43 6.45 -11.15
CA GLY A 91 9.84 6.31 -10.77
C GLY A 91 10.09 6.38 -9.26
N LEU A 92 9.36 7.24 -8.55
CA LEU A 92 9.42 7.30 -7.08
C LEU A 92 8.80 6.06 -6.44
N ALA A 93 7.67 5.57 -6.96
CA ALA A 93 7.04 4.35 -6.51
C ALA A 93 7.97 3.14 -6.63
N THR A 94 8.67 2.99 -7.77
CA THR A 94 9.66 1.92 -7.96
C THR A 94 10.78 2.00 -6.93
N ARG A 95 11.27 3.20 -6.60
CA ARG A 95 12.30 3.36 -5.56
C ARG A 95 11.80 2.90 -4.19
N LEU A 96 10.58 3.28 -3.81
CA LEU A 96 9.99 2.89 -2.52
C LEU A 96 9.72 1.39 -2.42
N VAL A 97 9.49 0.70 -3.54
CA VAL A 97 9.40 -0.77 -3.56
C VAL A 97 10.73 -1.42 -3.16
N HIS A 98 11.87 -0.77 -3.40
CA HIS A 98 13.18 -1.28 -3.06
C HIS A 98 13.72 -0.75 -1.74
N ASP A 99 13.31 0.46 -1.34
CA ASP A 99 13.74 1.14 -0.13
C ASP A 99 12.55 1.93 0.48
N PRO A 100 11.71 1.29 1.32
CA PRO A 100 10.57 1.93 1.96
C PRO A 100 10.98 3.06 2.92
N ASP A 101 12.18 3.00 3.48
CA ASP A 101 12.68 4.00 4.43
C ASP A 101 12.96 5.35 3.73
N ALA A 102 13.10 5.35 2.40
CA ALA A 102 13.26 6.55 1.58
C ALA A 102 11.96 7.38 1.39
N THR A 103 10.87 7.08 2.13
CA THR A 103 9.57 7.79 2.02
C THR A 103 9.70 9.30 2.13
N GLY A 104 10.46 9.79 3.11
CA GLY A 104 10.67 11.24 3.30
C GLY A 104 11.35 11.90 2.09
N ALA A 105 12.38 11.25 1.54
CA ALA A 105 13.07 11.74 0.35
C ALA A 105 12.18 11.68 -0.91
N ALA A 106 11.35 10.63 -1.02
CA ALA A 106 10.40 10.50 -2.12
C ALA A 106 9.31 11.58 -2.07
N LEU A 107 8.80 11.89 -0.88
CA LEU A 107 7.87 13.01 -0.65
C LEU A 107 8.50 14.36 -1.00
N GLN A 108 9.74 14.59 -0.56
CA GLN A 108 10.49 15.80 -0.89
C GLN A 108 10.63 15.97 -2.41
N ALA A 109 11.03 14.90 -3.10
CA ALA A 109 11.19 14.88 -4.55
C ALA A 109 9.86 15.02 -5.30
N LEU A 110 8.77 14.43 -4.81
CA LEU A 110 7.44 14.51 -5.42
C LEU A 110 6.92 15.95 -5.43
N LEU A 111 7.04 16.63 -4.28
CA LEU A 111 6.38 17.90 -4.03
C LEU A 111 7.29 19.13 -4.16
N GLY A 112 8.60 18.93 -4.26
CA GLY A 112 9.58 20.02 -4.18
C GLY A 112 9.52 20.71 -2.82
N ALA A 113 9.41 19.92 -1.75
CA ALA A 113 9.39 20.46 -0.38
C ALA A 113 10.80 20.92 0.03
N ASP A 114 10.90 22.04 0.73
CA ASP A 114 12.17 22.51 1.29
C ASP A 114 12.62 21.61 2.44
N GLU A 115 11.65 21.16 3.25
CA GLU A 115 11.87 20.28 4.38
C GLU A 115 10.81 19.17 4.46
N VAL A 116 11.25 17.99 4.91
CA VAL A 116 10.39 16.86 5.25
C VAL A 116 10.92 16.25 6.54
N SER A 117 10.05 16.10 7.54
CA SER A 117 10.39 15.47 8.81
C SER A 117 9.33 14.45 9.21
N TRP A 118 9.75 13.35 9.81
CA TRP A 118 8.83 12.37 10.43
C TRP A 118 8.74 12.64 11.93
N ARG A 119 7.54 12.51 12.48
CA ARG A 119 7.24 12.69 13.91
C ARG A 119 6.54 11.43 14.43
N PRO A 120 6.89 10.94 15.63
CA PRO A 120 6.26 9.76 16.22
C PRO A 120 4.81 10.00 16.64
N ASP A 121 4.42 11.26 16.82
CA ASP A 121 3.05 11.61 17.16
C ASP A 121 2.12 11.33 15.98
N PRO A 122 1.02 10.57 16.18
CA PRO A 122 0.05 10.35 15.14
C PRO A 122 -0.44 11.70 14.64
N ALA A 123 -0.64 11.81 13.33
CA ALA A 123 -1.48 12.89 12.82
C ALA A 123 -2.81 12.76 13.58
N GLY A 124 -3.22 13.82 14.29
CA GLY A 124 -4.58 13.87 14.81
C GLY A 124 -5.60 13.71 13.67
N PRO A 125 -6.90 13.72 13.94
CA PRO A 125 -7.93 13.60 12.90
C PRO A 125 -7.84 14.66 11.77
N ALA A 126 -6.95 15.64 11.89
CA ALA A 126 -6.61 16.68 10.92
C ALA A 126 -5.20 16.49 10.31
N GLY A 127 -4.96 15.37 9.62
CA GLY A 127 -4.06 15.43 8.47
C GLY A 127 -4.60 16.49 7.51
N GLY A 128 -3.74 17.33 6.92
CA GLY A 128 -4.23 18.49 6.21
C GLY A 128 -3.17 19.23 5.42
N VAL A 129 -3.64 20.00 4.45
CA VAL A 129 -2.84 20.89 3.63
C VAL A 129 -3.10 22.32 4.05
N GLY A 130 -2.07 22.99 4.56
CA GLY A 130 -2.01 24.44 4.68
C GLY A 130 -1.27 25.04 3.48
N GLY A 131 -1.17 26.38 3.44
CA GLY A 131 -0.42 27.06 2.37
C GLY A 131 1.04 26.58 2.28
N GLN A 132 1.82 26.76 3.35
CA GLN A 132 3.26 26.46 3.34
C GLN A 132 3.63 25.13 4.03
N THR A 133 2.66 24.50 4.69
CA THR A 133 2.88 23.28 5.48
C THR A 133 1.88 22.21 5.14
N MET A 134 2.32 20.96 5.07
CA MET A 134 1.48 19.79 4.83
C MET A 134 1.78 18.74 5.90
N ARG A 135 0.73 18.12 6.46
CA ARG A 135 0.87 17.02 7.41
C ARG A 135 0.16 15.76 6.93
N LEU A 136 0.91 14.67 6.78
CA LEU A 136 0.41 13.37 6.31
C LEU A 136 0.46 12.36 7.45
N ALA A 137 -0.61 11.59 7.64
CA ALA A 137 -0.60 10.45 8.56
C ALA A 137 0.28 9.33 7.98
N ASP A 138 1.10 8.71 8.83
CA ASP A 138 1.82 7.51 8.45
C ASP A 138 1.03 6.26 8.91
N PRO A 139 0.56 5.38 8.00
CA PRO A 139 -0.19 4.19 8.37
C PRO A 139 0.57 3.20 9.24
N VAL A 140 1.92 3.25 9.29
CA VAL A 140 2.70 2.42 10.22
C VAL A 140 2.90 3.07 11.59
N GLY A 141 2.41 4.30 11.78
CA GLY A 141 2.48 5.08 13.02
C GLY A 141 3.24 6.40 12.84
N GLY A 142 2.78 7.46 13.49
CA GLY A 142 3.37 8.80 13.39
C GLY A 142 2.79 9.67 12.27
N SER A 143 3.55 10.67 11.85
CA SER A 143 3.18 11.58 10.75
C SER A 143 4.38 12.24 10.07
N TYR A 144 4.25 12.49 8.76
CA TYR A 144 5.17 13.34 8.01
C TYR A 144 4.70 14.79 8.07
N VAL A 145 5.63 15.71 8.31
CA VAL A 145 5.44 17.15 8.24
C VAL A 145 6.36 17.70 7.16
N LEU A 146 5.76 18.34 6.16
CA LEU A 146 6.45 18.94 5.04
C LEU A 146 6.28 20.46 5.10
N GLY A 147 7.35 21.17 4.75
CA GLY A 147 7.36 22.62 4.64
C GLY A 147 7.92 23.04 3.29
N ARG A 148 7.33 24.07 2.68
CA ARG A 148 7.96 24.82 1.60
C ARG A 148 7.55 26.28 1.62
N ARG A 149 8.46 27.16 1.21
CA ARG A 149 8.23 28.62 1.20
C ARG A 149 7.21 29.02 0.15
N GLU A 150 7.43 28.62 -1.09
CA GLU A 150 6.54 28.84 -2.24
C GLU A 150 6.73 27.72 -3.29
N PRO A 151 5.73 27.45 -4.13
CA PRO A 151 4.37 27.97 -4.04
C PRO A 151 3.57 27.31 -2.90
N SER A 152 2.37 27.81 -2.56
CA SER A 152 1.51 27.11 -1.59
C SER A 152 1.10 25.69 -2.04
N PHE A 153 0.98 24.74 -1.12
CA PHE A 153 0.51 23.38 -1.37
C PHE A 153 -0.96 23.34 -1.77
N THR A 154 -1.32 22.41 -2.66
CA THR A 154 -2.71 22.20 -3.10
C THR A 154 -3.33 20.91 -2.54
N PRO A 155 -4.67 20.80 -2.49
CA PRO A 155 -5.35 19.55 -2.15
C PRO A 155 -4.97 18.38 -3.07
N ALA A 156 -4.71 18.65 -4.35
CA ALA A 156 -4.24 17.63 -5.29
C ALA A 156 -2.82 17.15 -4.95
N GLU A 157 -1.93 18.04 -4.51
CA GLU A 157 -0.61 17.68 -3.99
C GLU A 157 -0.70 16.82 -2.72
N TYR A 158 -1.61 17.17 -1.81
CA TYR A 158 -1.88 16.38 -0.61
C TYR A 158 -2.35 14.96 -0.94
N ALA A 159 -3.34 14.82 -1.83
CA ALA A 159 -3.87 13.52 -2.22
C ALA A 159 -2.80 12.61 -2.85
N ARG A 160 -1.93 13.17 -3.71
CA ARG A 160 -0.79 12.43 -4.29
C ARG A 160 0.21 11.98 -3.23
N ALA A 161 0.53 12.86 -2.29
CA ALA A 161 1.48 12.56 -1.22
C ALA A 161 0.93 11.50 -0.26
N GLN A 162 -0.37 11.57 0.08
CA GLN A 162 -1.05 10.54 0.86
C GLN A 162 -0.99 9.19 0.16
N ALA A 163 -1.30 9.12 -1.15
CA ALA A 163 -1.20 7.88 -1.92
C ALA A 163 0.23 7.31 -1.94
N LEU A 164 1.27 8.15 -1.98
CA LEU A 164 2.66 7.71 -1.93
C LEU A 164 3.04 7.13 -0.55
N VAL A 165 2.57 7.75 0.54
CA VAL A 165 2.77 7.25 1.91
C VAL A 165 2.03 5.92 2.11
N GLU A 166 0.80 5.81 1.60
CA GLU A 166 0.02 4.57 1.64
C GLU A 166 0.72 3.43 0.88
N LEU A 167 1.27 3.73 -0.30
CA LEU A 167 2.10 2.79 -1.07
C LEU A 167 3.31 2.34 -0.25
N SER A 168 4.09 3.28 0.30
CA SER A 168 5.28 2.94 1.08
C SER A 168 4.94 2.06 2.29
N ALA A 169 3.88 2.42 3.02
CA ALA A 169 3.42 1.63 4.15
C ALA A 169 2.98 0.22 3.72
N ALA A 170 2.39 0.06 2.54
CA ALA A 170 2.05 -1.25 2.00
C ALA A 170 3.30 -2.08 1.68
N VAL A 171 4.34 -1.46 1.12
CA VAL A 171 5.63 -2.12 0.87
C VAL A 171 6.31 -2.50 2.19
N ALA A 172 6.40 -1.58 3.14
CA ALA A 172 7.01 -1.83 4.46
C ALA A 172 6.28 -2.96 5.21
N ARG A 173 4.95 -3.03 5.15
CA ARG A 173 4.18 -4.16 5.71
C ARG A 173 4.54 -5.49 5.06
N ARG A 174 4.75 -5.50 3.75
CA ARG A 174 5.16 -6.70 3.00
C ARG A 174 6.57 -7.15 3.42
N ASP A 175 7.49 -6.21 3.59
CA ASP A 175 8.85 -6.51 4.04
C ASP A 175 8.90 -6.97 5.50
N ALA A 176 8.05 -6.42 6.38
CA ALA A 176 7.90 -6.93 7.74
C ALA A 176 7.41 -8.38 7.78
N ASP A 177 6.70 -8.83 6.74
CA ASP A 177 6.30 -10.23 6.58
C ASP A 177 7.42 -11.12 6.01
N ARG A 178 8.61 -10.58 5.71
CA ARG A 178 9.85 -11.35 5.50
C ARG A 178 10.66 -11.45 6.79
N VAL A 179 10.71 -12.63 7.39
CA VAL A 179 11.49 -12.88 8.61
C VAL A 179 12.18 -14.24 8.58
N THR A 180 13.31 -14.33 9.27
CA THR A 180 13.94 -15.61 9.60
C THR A 180 13.37 -16.14 10.90
N LEU A 181 12.79 -17.34 10.85
CA LEU A 181 12.32 -18.07 12.02
C LEU A 181 13.36 -19.10 12.43
N VAL A 182 13.74 -19.09 13.71
CA VAL A 182 14.48 -20.19 14.32
C VAL A 182 13.47 -21.15 14.94
N LEU A 183 13.39 -22.36 14.40
CA LEU A 183 12.51 -23.41 14.92
C LEU A 183 13.06 -23.99 16.24
N PRO A 184 12.25 -24.69 17.06
CA PRO A 184 12.70 -25.25 18.33
C PRO A 184 13.88 -26.22 18.25
N ASP A 185 14.15 -26.78 17.06
CA ASP A 185 15.30 -27.65 16.79
C ASP A 185 16.53 -26.88 16.26
N GLY A 186 16.50 -25.54 16.30
CA GLY A 186 17.59 -24.67 15.85
C GLY A 186 17.64 -24.42 14.35
N THR A 187 16.76 -25.04 13.56
CA THR A 187 16.77 -24.82 12.11
C THR A 187 16.18 -23.47 11.75
N GLU A 188 16.84 -22.78 10.82
CA GLU A 188 16.39 -21.52 10.28
C GLU A 188 15.48 -21.73 9.06
N VAL A 189 14.40 -20.96 9.03
CA VAL A 189 13.43 -20.93 7.94
C VAL A 189 13.10 -19.48 7.64
N VAL A 190 13.35 -19.03 6.42
CA VAL A 190 12.84 -17.73 5.99
C VAL A 190 11.38 -17.86 5.61
N VAL A 191 10.56 -16.95 6.12
CA VAL A 191 9.15 -16.86 5.76
C VAL A 191 8.90 -15.50 5.15
N ARG A 192 8.33 -15.47 3.94
CA ARG A 192 8.07 -14.25 3.16
C ARG A 192 6.70 -14.29 2.48
N PRO A 193 6.13 -13.14 2.09
CA PRO A 193 4.98 -13.11 1.20
C PRO A 193 5.29 -13.77 -0.14
N ALA A 194 4.30 -14.46 -0.68
CA ALA A 194 4.38 -15.05 -2.00
C ALA A 194 4.28 -13.99 -3.10
N THR A 195 4.73 -14.37 -4.29
CA THR A 195 4.62 -13.65 -5.55
C THR A 195 4.01 -14.58 -6.60
N ALA A 196 3.59 -14.02 -7.73
CA ALA A 196 3.15 -14.83 -8.86
C ALA A 196 4.27 -15.75 -9.42
N GLU A 197 5.54 -15.36 -9.21
CA GLU A 197 6.72 -16.13 -9.65
C GLU A 197 6.93 -17.41 -8.83
N ASP A 198 6.35 -17.50 -7.63
CA ASP A 198 6.47 -18.68 -6.76
C ASP A 198 5.62 -19.88 -7.21
N LEU A 199 4.82 -19.73 -8.28
CA LEU A 199 3.91 -20.78 -8.73
C LEU A 199 4.61 -22.14 -8.95
N PRO A 200 5.77 -22.24 -9.61
CA PRO A 200 6.47 -23.52 -9.78
C PRO A 200 6.85 -24.16 -8.44
N ALA A 201 7.42 -23.38 -7.51
CA ALA A 201 7.83 -23.88 -6.20
C ALA A 201 6.63 -24.31 -5.33
N VAL A 202 5.49 -23.62 -5.47
CA VAL A 202 4.25 -23.98 -4.79
C VAL A 202 3.65 -25.26 -5.38
N VAL A 203 3.72 -25.46 -6.71
CA VAL A 203 3.34 -26.75 -7.33
C VAL A 203 4.21 -27.88 -6.77
N GLU A 204 5.53 -27.69 -6.72
CA GLU A 204 6.47 -28.67 -6.15
C GLU A 204 6.17 -28.98 -4.68
N LEU A 205 5.85 -27.97 -3.86
CA LEU A 205 5.42 -28.18 -2.47
C LEU A 205 4.22 -29.14 -2.39
N HIS A 206 3.21 -28.94 -3.24
CA HIS A 206 2.01 -29.78 -3.24
C HIS A 206 2.30 -31.21 -3.70
N GLU A 207 3.16 -31.37 -4.71
CA GLU A 207 3.58 -32.68 -5.20
C GLU A 207 4.37 -33.46 -4.15
N ARG A 208 5.21 -32.78 -3.37
CA ARG A 208 5.98 -33.39 -2.27
C ARG A 208 5.17 -33.65 -1.00
N CYS A 209 3.98 -33.06 -0.87
CA CYS A 209 3.09 -33.33 0.27
C CYS A 209 2.29 -34.62 0.09
N SER A 210 2.17 -35.39 1.16
CA SER A 210 1.36 -36.61 1.14
C SER A 210 -0.10 -36.31 0.78
N PRO A 211 -0.83 -37.28 0.17
CA PRO A 211 -2.26 -37.13 -0.10
C PRO A 211 -3.06 -36.77 1.16
N ARG A 212 -2.64 -37.27 2.34
CA ARG A 212 -3.25 -36.95 3.63
C ARG A 212 -3.07 -35.47 4.00
N SER A 213 -1.87 -34.92 3.82
CA SER A 213 -1.59 -33.50 4.07
C SER A 213 -2.38 -32.59 3.13
N ARG A 214 -2.52 -32.97 1.84
CA ARG A 214 -3.37 -32.26 0.87
C ARG A 214 -4.86 -32.35 1.20
N GLN A 215 -5.36 -33.54 1.53
CA GLN A 215 -6.75 -33.75 1.93
C GLN A 215 -7.11 -32.90 3.15
N ARG A 216 -6.22 -32.84 4.16
CA ARG A 216 -6.41 -31.99 5.34
C ARG A 216 -6.43 -30.50 5.01
N ARG A 217 -5.62 -30.05 4.05
CA ARG A 217 -5.58 -28.64 3.60
C ARG A 217 -6.82 -28.24 2.80
N TYR A 218 -7.38 -29.14 2.01
CA TYR A 218 -8.45 -28.86 1.05
C TYR A 218 -9.80 -29.50 1.39
N LEU A 219 -9.92 -30.10 2.58
CA LEU A 219 -11.15 -30.57 3.21
C LEU A 219 -12.01 -31.52 2.33
N GLY A 220 -11.37 -32.35 1.50
CA GLY A 220 -12.11 -33.30 0.66
C GLY A 220 -11.40 -33.71 -0.64
N GLY A 221 -10.40 -32.93 -1.09
CA GLY A 221 -9.58 -33.28 -2.27
C GLY A 221 -8.22 -33.85 -1.90
N ALA A 222 -7.97 -35.13 -2.19
CA ALA A 222 -6.62 -35.74 -2.06
C ALA A 222 -5.68 -35.36 -3.23
N GLY A 223 -6.25 -34.88 -4.34
CA GLY A 223 -5.51 -34.42 -5.51
C GLY A 223 -4.86 -33.05 -5.28
N SER A 224 -3.77 -32.79 -6.00
CA SER A 224 -3.17 -31.45 -6.02
C SER A 224 -4.13 -30.47 -6.72
N PRO A 225 -4.31 -29.25 -6.18
CA PRO A 225 -5.07 -28.20 -6.87
C PRO A 225 -4.51 -27.92 -8.27
N SER A 226 -5.37 -27.51 -9.19
CA SER A 226 -4.89 -27.08 -10.51
C SER A 226 -3.96 -25.87 -10.39
N PRO A 227 -2.98 -25.69 -11.31
CA PRO A 227 -2.12 -24.50 -11.32
C PRO A 227 -2.91 -23.19 -11.36
N ALA A 228 -4.07 -23.17 -12.02
CA ALA A 228 -4.97 -22.02 -12.02
C ALA A 228 -5.54 -21.70 -10.63
N ARG A 229 -5.89 -22.73 -9.83
CA ARG A 229 -6.33 -22.54 -8.44
C ARG A 229 -5.18 -22.07 -7.55
N LEU A 230 -3.98 -22.61 -7.72
CA LEU A 230 -2.80 -22.17 -6.98
C LEU A 230 -2.44 -20.72 -7.30
N ARG A 231 -2.48 -20.32 -8.58
CA ARG A 231 -2.24 -18.93 -8.99
C ARG A 231 -3.21 -17.95 -8.30
N ARG A 232 -4.48 -18.32 -8.12
CA ARG A 232 -5.44 -17.50 -7.35
C ARG A 232 -5.09 -17.39 -5.87
N LEU A 233 -4.45 -18.39 -5.28
CA LEU A 233 -3.97 -18.30 -3.89
C LEU A 233 -2.75 -17.38 -3.78
N LEU A 234 -1.94 -17.25 -4.83
CA LEU A 234 -0.76 -16.38 -4.86
C LEU A 234 -1.07 -14.92 -5.22
N ASP A 235 -2.31 -14.63 -5.61
CA ASP A 235 -2.75 -13.30 -6.01
C ASP A 235 -2.91 -12.40 -4.77
N PRO A 236 -2.06 -11.36 -4.60
CA PRO A 236 -2.13 -10.49 -3.43
C PRO A 236 -3.43 -9.69 -3.35
N ALA A 237 -4.16 -9.53 -4.46
CA ALA A 237 -5.48 -8.89 -4.45
C ALA A 237 -6.57 -9.74 -3.76
N ARG A 238 -6.31 -11.04 -3.55
CA ARG A 238 -7.26 -11.98 -2.93
C ARG A 238 -6.96 -12.29 -1.47
N GLY A 239 -5.79 -11.89 -0.98
CA GLY A 239 -5.36 -12.14 0.38
C GLY A 239 -3.85 -12.29 0.50
N LEU A 240 -3.40 -12.66 1.69
CA LEU A 240 -1.98 -12.89 1.97
C LEU A 240 -1.65 -14.37 1.83
N THR A 241 -0.56 -14.66 1.12
CA THR A 241 0.09 -15.97 1.18
C THR A 241 1.51 -15.81 1.71
N LEU A 242 1.84 -16.55 2.76
CA LEU A 242 3.19 -16.69 3.28
C LEU A 242 3.79 -18.03 2.81
N LEU A 243 5.02 -17.98 2.32
CA LEU A 243 5.84 -19.15 1.99
C LEU A 243 6.97 -19.27 3.00
N ALA A 244 7.24 -20.49 3.42
CA ALA A 244 8.39 -20.85 4.23
C ALA A 244 9.40 -21.60 3.35
N THR A 245 10.65 -21.16 3.34
CA THR A 245 11.75 -21.72 2.54
C THR A 245 12.87 -22.22 3.45
N ALA A 246 13.44 -23.37 3.11
CA ALA A 246 14.57 -23.92 3.84
C ALA A 246 15.89 -23.31 3.33
N GLY A 247 16.34 -22.24 4.01
CA GLY A 247 17.56 -21.48 3.67
C GLY A 247 17.36 -19.95 3.82
N SER A 248 18.13 -19.17 3.07
CA SER A 248 18.19 -17.70 3.02
C SER A 248 16.95 -16.99 2.42
N GLY A 249 15.97 -17.70 1.87
CA GLY A 249 14.72 -17.13 1.34
C GLY A 249 14.72 -16.73 -0.13
N GLY A 250 15.77 -17.10 -0.87
CA GLY A 250 15.89 -16.86 -2.31
C GLY A 250 14.84 -17.61 -3.15
N ALA A 251 14.61 -17.15 -4.38
CA ALA A 251 13.64 -17.76 -5.31
C ALA A 251 13.98 -19.21 -5.71
N THR A 252 15.24 -19.63 -5.52
CA THR A 252 15.74 -20.97 -5.84
C THR A 252 15.62 -21.95 -4.68
N GLU A 253 15.24 -21.49 -3.49
CA GLU A 253 15.16 -22.36 -2.32
C GLU A 253 13.85 -23.13 -2.24
N PRO A 254 13.89 -24.39 -1.78
CA PRO A 254 12.70 -25.21 -1.74
C PRO A 254 11.69 -24.64 -0.73
N VAL A 255 10.47 -24.41 -1.21
CA VAL A 255 9.34 -24.08 -0.34
C VAL A 255 8.95 -25.33 0.45
N VAL A 256 8.87 -25.20 1.77
CA VAL A 256 8.60 -26.28 2.74
C VAL A 256 7.26 -26.12 3.45
N ALA A 257 6.68 -24.92 3.41
CA ALA A 257 5.31 -24.69 3.84
C ALA A 257 4.69 -23.46 3.16
N MET A 258 3.36 -23.44 3.14
CA MET A 258 2.52 -22.35 2.64
C MET A 258 1.42 -22.08 3.66
N ALA A 259 1.09 -20.82 3.89
CA ALA A 259 -0.02 -20.39 4.73
C ALA A 259 -0.78 -19.26 4.03
N ASN A 260 -2.10 -19.38 3.93
CA ASN A 260 -2.97 -18.40 3.28
C ASN A 260 -3.86 -17.74 4.33
N LEU A 261 -4.11 -16.45 4.15
CA LEU A 261 -5.13 -15.67 4.84
C LEU A 261 -5.97 -14.96 3.77
N LEU A 262 -7.22 -15.37 3.61
CA LEU A 262 -8.13 -14.85 2.59
C LEU A 262 -9.21 -14.03 3.29
N GLY A 263 -9.41 -12.77 2.88
CA GLY A 263 -10.41 -11.90 3.49
C GLY A 263 -11.83 -12.22 3.02
N GLU A 264 -12.78 -12.20 3.95
CA GLU A 264 -14.21 -12.38 3.71
C GLU A 264 -14.99 -11.41 4.61
N GLY A 265 -15.35 -10.23 4.06
CA GLY A 265 -16.01 -9.18 4.84
C GLY A 265 -15.11 -8.60 5.94
N ASP A 266 -15.56 -8.65 7.18
CA ASP A 266 -14.80 -8.27 8.37
C ASP A 266 -13.97 -9.41 8.96
N GLU A 267 -14.09 -10.62 8.42
CA GLU A 267 -13.36 -11.82 8.85
C GLU A 267 -12.33 -12.26 7.80
N ALA A 268 -11.47 -13.23 8.17
CA ALA A 268 -10.54 -13.84 7.24
C ALA A 268 -10.36 -15.34 7.50
N GLU A 269 -10.24 -16.14 6.44
CA GLU A 269 -9.98 -17.57 6.55
C GLU A 269 -8.48 -17.86 6.49
N ALA A 270 -7.96 -18.58 7.50
CA ALA A 270 -6.58 -19.04 7.55
C ALA A 270 -6.45 -20.54 7.27
N ALA A 271 -5.54 -20.90 6.36
CA ALA A 271 -5.27 -22.31 6.06
C ALA A 271 -3.82 -22.58 5.67
N LEU A 272 -3.29 -23.73 6.10
CA LEU A 272 -1.85 -24.02 6.08
C LEU A 272 -1.54 -25.40 5.49
N LEU A 273 -0.45 -25.48 4.73
CA LEU A 273 0.14 -26.72 4.23
C LEU A 273 1.62 -26.75 4.61
N VAL A 274 2.07 -27.83 5.26
CA VAL A 274 3.46 -28.04 5.66
C VAL A 274 3.91 -29.39 5.12
N ARG A 275 5.05 -29.41 4.42
CA ARG A 275 5.65 -30.64 3.88
C ARG A 275 5.91 -31.64 5.01
N ASP A 276 5.62 -32.91 4.77
CA ASP A 276 5.51 -33.93 5.83
C ASP A 276 6.80 -34.07 6.67
N ASP A 277 7.97 -33.94 6.06
CA ASP A 277 9.30 -33.94 6.69
C ASP A 277 9.62 -32.65 7.50
N TRP A 278 8.82 -31.58 7.34
CA TRP A 278 8.92 -30.33 8.10
C TRP A 278 7.85 -30.21 9.21
N GLN A 279 6.96 -31.19 9.32
CA GLN A 279 5.92 -31.19 10.35
C GLN A 279 6.48 -31.49 11.75
N ARG A 280 5.74 -31.07 12.79
CA ARG A 280 6.09 -31.23 14.21
C ARG A 280 7.34 -30.46 14.68
N ARG A 281 7.86 -29.55 13.85
CA ARG A 281 9.00 -28.67 14.14
C ARG A 281 8.58 -27.25 14.54
N GLY A 282 7.30 -27.05 14.91
CA GLY A 282 6.76 -25.73 15.28
C GLY A 282 6.42 -24.79 14.12
N LEU A 283 6.81 -25.11 12.88
CA LEU A 283 6.60 -24.26 11.70
C LEU A 283 5.12 -23.87 11.47
N GLY A 284 4.19 -24.83 11.53
CA GLY A 284 2.75 -24.55 11.36
C GLY A 284 2.20 -23.58 12.43
N SER A 285 2.65 -23.70 13.69
CA SER A 285 2.26 -22.77 14.75
C SER A 285 2.86 -21.38 14.54
N ALA A 286 4.10 -21.30 14.07
CA ALA A 286 4.74 -20.03 13.77
C ALA A 286 4.04 -19.31 12.61
N LEU A 287 3.73 -20.01 11.52
CA LEU A 287 2.99 -19.46 10.39
C LEU A 287 1.59 -18.96 10.79
N LEU A 288 0.84 -19.75 11.56
CA LEU A 288 -0.49 -19.33 12.02
C LEU A 288 -0.43 -18.05 12.86
N ARG A 289 0.51 -17.94 13.79
CA ARG A 289 0.69 -16.70 14.59
C ARG A 289 1.00 -15.49 13.72
N ARG A 290 1.78 -15.67 12.65
CA ARG A 290 2.08 -14.58 11.71
C ARG A 290 0.85 -14.16 10.91
N LEU A 291 0.04 -15.11 10.44
CA LEU A 291 -1.24 -14.77 9.80
C LEU A 291 -2.15 -14.00 10.76
N LEU A 292 -2.25 -14.42 12.02
CA LEU A 292 -3.04 -13.71 13.04
C LEU A 292 -2.49 -12.29 13.29
N GLY A 293 -1.18 -12.12 13.40
CA GLY A 293 -0.57 -10.80 13.57
C GLY A 293 -0.68 -9.91 12.32
N HIS A 294 -0.80 -10.49 11.13
CA HIS A 294 -1.12 -9.74 9.92
C HIS A 294 -2.59 -9.30 9.92
N ALA A 295 -3.52 -10.21 10.21
CA ALA A 295 -4.95 -9.93 10.30
C ALA A 295 -5.26 -8.84 11.35
N ASP A 296 -4.58 -8.88 12.50
CA ASP A 296 -4.71 -7.88 13.58
C ASP A 296 -4.28 -6.48 13.10
N ARG A 297 -3.12 -6.38 12.42
CA ARG A 297 -2.65 -5.12 11.79
C ARG A 297 -3.56 -4.62 10.67
N ALA A 298 -4.19 -5.54 9.94
CA ALA A 298 -5.15 -5.24 8.89
C ALA A 298 -6.53 -4.82 9.43
N GLY A 299 -6.77 -4.96 10.74
CA GLY A 299 -8.04 -4.61 11.37
C GLY A 299 -9.16 -5.62 11.15
N THR A 300 -8.82 -6.88 10.83
CA THR A 300 -9.78 -7.99 10.73
C THR A 300 -10.41 -8.28 12.10
N ALA A 301 -11.71 -8.53 12.15
CA ALA A 301 -12.46 -8.81 13.38
C ALA A 301 -12.17 -10.21 13.94
N ALA A 302 -12.11 -11.21 13.07
CA ALA A 302 -11.82 -12.60 13.45
C ALA A 302 -11.13 -13.38 12.33
N VAL A 303 -10.38 -14.41 12.71
CA VAL A 303 -9.79 -15.37 11.78
C VAL A 303 -10.42 -16.74 11.95
N LEU A 304 -11.00 -17.27 10.87
CA LEU A 304 -11.64 -18.56 10.79
C LEU A 304 -10.65 -19.64 10.35
N LEU A 305 -10.77 -20.84 10.92
CA LEU A 305 -10.10 -22.05 10.42
C LEU A 305 -11.09 -23.19 10.31
N HIS A 306 -11.18 -23.78 9.12
CA HIS A 306 -11.91 -25.02 8.89
C HIS A 306 -10.97 -26.22 9.01
N VAL A 307 -11.25 -27.13 9.94
CA VAL A 307 -10.34 -28.22 10.33
C VAL A 307 -11.11 -29.53 10.45
N GLN A 308 -10.64 -30.60 9.80
CA GLN A 308 -11.20 -31.93 10.03
C GLN A 308 -11.01 -32.36 11.49
N ALA A 309 -12.02 -32.99 12.10
CA ALA A 309 -12.01 -33.39 13.51
C ALA A 309 -10.83 -34.32 13.86
N GLU A 310 -10.37 -35.12 12.90
CA GLU A 310 -9.25 -36.07 13.03
C GLU A 310 -7.87 -35.42 12.76
N ASN A 311 -7.83 -34.10 12.50
CA ASN A 311 -6.60 -33.35 12.29
C ASN A 311 -5.97 -32.89 13.62
N GLU A 312 -5.58 -33.86 14.46
CA GLU A 312 -4.95 -33.61 15.76
C GLU A 312 -3.75 -32.63 15.71
N PRO A 313 -2.86 -32.66 14.71
CA PRO A 313 -1.76 -31.69 14.61
C PRO A 313 -2.25 -30.23 14.51
N MET A 314 -3.32 -29.99 13.74
CA MET A 314 -3.89 -28.65 13.60
C MET A 314 -4.62 -28.23 14.88
N LEU A 315 -5.39 -29.13 15.50
CA LEU A 315 -6.07 -28.85 16.77
C LEU A 315 -5.06 -28.53 17.89
N ARG A 316 -3.91 -29.20 17.90
CA ARG A 316 -2.81 -28.87 18.83
C ARG A 316 -2.22 -27.49 18.54
N THR A 317 -2.10 -27.11 17.27
CA THR A 317 -1.62 -25.78 16.85
C THR A 317 -2.57 -24.68 17.32
N VAL A 318 -3.88 -24.87 17.14
CA VAL A 318 -4.93 -23.96 17.62
C VAL A 318 -4.87 -23.80 19.14
N ARG A 319 -4.79 -24.90 19.91
CA ARG A 319 -4.69 -24.83 21.38
C ARG A 319 -3.45 -24.06 21.87
N ARG A 320 -2.36 -24.09 21.11
CA ARG A 320 -1.09 -23.38 21.42
C ARG A 320 -1.15 -21.87 21.14
N LEU A 321 -2.27 -21.34 20.66
CA LEU A 321 -2.49 -19.90 20.57
C LEU A 321 -2.69 -19.25 21.95
N GLY A 322 -2.99 -20.04 22.98
CA GLY A 322 -3.13 -19.54 24.36
C GLY A 322 -4.35 -18.65 24.59
N ARG A 323 -5.36 -18.74 23.70
CA ARG A 323 -6.61 -17.98 23.78
C ARG A 323 -7.81 -18.94 23.78
N ARG A 324 -8.92 -18.52 24.38
CA ARG A 324 -10.20 -19.23 24.25
C ARG A 324 -10.73 -18.97 22.84
N VAL A 325 -10.89 -20.03 22.06
CA VAL A 325 -11.38 -20.00 20.68
C VAL A 325 -12.71 -20.76 20.62
N PRO A 326 -13.81 -20.11 20.20
CA PRO A 326 -15.03 -20.82 19.85
C PRO A 326 -14.74 -21.91 18.81
N ILE A 327 -15.31 -23.10 19.04
CA ILE A 327 -15.23 -24.22 18.10
C ILE A 327 -16.65 -24.71 17.87
N GLU A 328 -17.11 -24.59 16.65
CA GLU A 328 -18.37 -25.17 16.19
C GLU A 328 -18.07 -26.46 15.45
N ARG A 329 -18.94 -27.46 15.62
CA ARG A 329 -18.79 -28.77 14.99
C ARG A 329 -19.95 -29.04 14.07
N ASP A 330 -19.63 -29.32 12.81
CA ASP A 330 -20.56 -29.81 11.80
C ASP A 330 -20.03 -31.13 11.23
N GLY A 331 -20.56 -32.25 11.75
CA GLY A 331 -20.12 -33.60 11.40
C GLY A 331 -18.60 -33.83 11.60
N PRO A 332 -17.84 -34.14 10.52
CA PRO A 332 -16.39 -34.31 10.56
C PRO A 332 -15.61 -32.99 10.46
N LEU A 333 -16.27 -31.85 10.29
CA LEU A 333 -15.65 -30.54 10.17
C LEU A 333 -15.78 -29.74 11.47
N LEU A 334 -14.72 -29.03 11.84
CA LEU A 334 -14.66 -28.09 12.95
C LEU A 334 -14.38 -26.70 12.40
N SER A 335 -15.22 -25.74 12.75
CA SER A 335 -15.02 -24.32 12.47
C SER A 335 -14.46 -23.66 13.73
N VAL A 336 -13.23 -23.16 13.65
CA VAL A 336 -12.55 -22.48 14.75
C VAL A 336 -12.52 -21.00 14.47
N THR A 337 -13.09 -20.19 15.37
CA THR A 337 -13.06 -18.73 15.25
C THR A 337 -12.04 -18.16 16.22
N VAL A 338 -11.07 -17.42 15.72
CA VAL A 338 -10.05 -16.73 16.52
C VAL A 338 -10.38 -15.24 16.51
N PRO A 339 -11.04 -14.71 17.56
CA PRO A 339 -11.34 -13.29 17.63
C PRO A 339 -10.05 -12.48 17.76
N LEU A 340 -9.96 -11.39 17.00
CA LEU A 340 -8.90 -10.39 17.07
C LEU A 340 -9.40 -9.17 17.85
N ALA A 341 -8.49 -8.37 18.41
CA ALA A 341 -8.91 -7.24 19.24
C ALA A 341 -9.61 -6.20 18.36
N ALA A 342 -10.90 -5.94 18.62
CA ALA A 342 -11.63 -4.89 17.94
C ALA A 342 -10.95 -3.54 18.18
N ARG A 343 -10.64 -2.80 17.11
CA ARG A 343 -10.45 -1.35 17.23
C ARG A 343 -11.77 -0.77 17.72
N PRO A 344 -11.80 0.01 18.82
CA PRO A 344 -13.01 0.74 19.18
C PRO A 344 -13.23 1.84 18.14
N GLY A 345 -14.30 1.72 17.36
CA GLY A 345 -14.82 2.80 16.52
C GLY A 345 -14.90 2.47 15.04
N LEU A 346 -16.00 1.82 14.65
CA LEU A 346 -16.81 2.15 13.47
C LEU A 346 -18.22 1.59 13.75
N PRO A 347 -19.28 2.43 13.77
CA PRO A 347 -20.63 1.94 14.01
C PRO A 347 -21.03 0.97 12.90
N ARG A 348 -21.60 -0.19 13.30
CA ARG A 348 -22.19 -1.17 12.39
C ARG A 348 -23.27 -0.49 11.55
N GLN A 349 -23.08 -0.47 10.23
CA GLN A 349 -24.09 -0.04 9.27
C GLN A 349 -25.12 -1.16 9.08
N ALA A 350 -25.87 -1.50 10.14
CA ALA A 350 -26.90 -2.53 10.11
C ALA A 350 -28.24 -2.12 10.75
N ASP A 351 -28.32 -0.99 11.46
CA ASP A 351 -29.54 -0.59 12.18
C ASP A 351 -30.39 0.50 11.48
N ALA A 352 -30.18 0.78 10.19
CA ALA A 352 -30.91 1.84 9.48
C ALA A 352 -32.12 1.37 8.64
N ILE A 353 -32.52 0.09 8.70
CA ILE A 353 -33.69 -0.41 7.96
C ILE A 353 -34.59 -1.23 8.88
N THR A 354 -35.14 -0.58 9.90
CA THR A 354 -36.46 -0.95 10.47
C THR A 354 -36.91 0.15 11.41
N ARG A 355 -37.65 1.12 10.88
CA ARG A 355 -38.77 1.82 11.53
C ARG A 355 -39.31 2.91 10.60
N THR A 356 -40.16 2.47 9.67
CA THR A 356 -41.28 3.28 9.21
C THR A 356 -42.48 2.36 9.21
N ASP A 357 -43.29 2.47 10.25
CA ASP A 357 -44.74 2.22 10.23
C ASP A 357 -45.35 3.23 11.20
#